data_AF-A0A821XAH8-F1
#
_entry.id   AF-A0A821XAH8-F1
#
_cell.length_a   1.000
_cell.length_b   1.000
_cell.length_c   1.000
_cell.angle_alpha   90.00
_cell.angle_beta   90.00
_cell.angle_gamma   90.00
#
_symmetry.space_group_name_H-M   'P 1'
#
loop_
_entity.id
_entity.type
_entity.pdbx_description
1 polymer ?
#
loop_
_entity_poly.entity_id
_entity_poly.type
_entity_poly.pdbx_seq_one_letter_code
_entity_poly.pdbx_strand_id
1 'polypeptide(L)'
;SGNNANRYGSPAINDRLQAIATRYEINDTLTQRLNILQQLKIVVLCDDSDSMNTPIYGTTRTRWDQLRCIVRIVTEIGTVFDSNGIDVHFLNRPSMPNVTNIQQVVESFSLCPAGLTPLTSALRRIFQFAANQSCSDKRLLVLVSTDGTSTNGNENVDIQSLENLMRNERQASTTYVTFLACTDNESNVSYLSKWNRTMTNVEFIADYITEREGVRRTQGYKYPFSFGDYVVKALLSAVGL
;
A
#
# COMPACT_ATOMS: atom_id res chain seq x y z
N SER A 1 11.36 32.00 22.14
CA SER A 1 10.06 31.68 21.52
C SER A 1 10.16 31.83 20.02
N GLY A 2 10.54 30.76 19.32
CA GLY A 2 10.68 30.75 17.86
C GLY A 2 9.43 30.14 17.22
N ASN A 3 8.71 30.94 16.44
CA ASN A 3 7.55 30.52 15.67
C ASN A 3 7.96 29.48 14.61
N ASN A 4 7.55 28.23 14.81
CA ASN A 4 7.81 27.11 13.93
C ASN A 4 6.60 26.80 13.03
N ALA A 5 5.92 27.84 12.52
CA ALA A 5 4.59 27.74 11.92
C ALA A 5 4.56 27.75 10.38
N ASN A 6 5.70 27.62 9.68
CA ASN A 6 5.76 27.75 8.21
C ASN A 6 6.47 26.57 7.51
N ARG A 7 5.97 25.34 7.70
CA ARG A 7 6.42 24.17 6.89
C ARG A 7 5.29 23.26 6.38
N TYR A 8 4.04 23.64 6.57
CA TYR A 8 2.91 22.78 6.26
C TYR A 8 2.12 23.30 5.07
N GLY A 9 1.51 22.38 4.31
CA GLY A 9 0.71 22.71 3.13
C GLY A 9 -0.40 23.73 3.40
N SER A 10 -1.12 24.12 2.34
CA SER A 10 -2.21 25.10 2.47
C SER A 10 -3.15 24.77 3.65
N PRO A 11 -3.74 25.76 4.35
CA PRO A 11 -4.63 25.51 5.49
C PRO A 11 -5.70 24.43 5.22
N ALA A 12 -6.25 24.42 4.01
CA ALA A 12 -7.22 23.41 3.57
C ALA A 12 -6.68 21.96 3.53
N ILE A 13 -5.38 21.76 3.23
CA ILE A 13 -4.73 20.45 3.29
C ILE A 13 -4.63 19.99 4.75
N ASN A 14 -4.19 20.87 5.65
CA ASN A 14 -4.01 20.53 7.05
C ASN A 14 -5.34 20.17 7.73
N ASP A 15 -6.41 20.91 7.45
CA ASP A 15 -7.74 20.63 7.99
C ASP A 15 -8.27 19.26 7.51
N ARG A 16 -8.10 18.95 6.22
CA ARG A 16 -8.48 17.65 5.66
C ARG A 16 -7.66 16.51 6.28
N LEU A 17 -6.36 16.67 6.42
CA LEU A 17 -5.51 15.66 7.07
C LEU A 17 -5.89 15.46 8.53
N GLN A 18 -6.15 16.52 9.28
CA GLN A 18 -6.54 16.42 10.68
C GLN A 18 -7.87 15.69 10.85
N ALA A 19 -8.84 15.93 9.96
CA ALA A 19 -10.11 15.21 9.96
C ALA A 19 -9.91 13.70 9.67
N ILE A 20 -9.06 13.34 8.71
CA ILE A 20 -8.71 11.96 8.40
C ILE A 20 -7.96 11.31 9.57
N ALA A 21 -6.97 12.00 10.13
CA ALA A 21 -6.17 11.52 11.26
C ALA A 21 -7.05 11.26 12.49
N THR A 22 -7.98 12.15 12.78
CA THR A 22 -8.94 11.96 13.87
C THR A 22 -9.87 10.76 13.60
N ARG A 23 -10.39 10.63 12.38
CA ARG A 23 -11.28 9.51 11.99
C ARG A 23 -10.63 8.14 12.09
N TYR A 24 -9.35 8.04 11.72
CA TYR A 24 -8.61 6.78 11.66
C TYR A 24 -7.63 6.60 12.83
N GLU A 25 -7.68 7.50 13.83
CA GLU A 25 -6.81 7.48 15.00
C GLU A 25 -5.32 7.42 14.62
N ILE A 26 -4.92 8.20 13.60
CA ILE A 26 -3.54 8.28 13.13
C ILE A 26 -2.75 9.20 14.08
N ASN A 27 -1.62 8.71 14.56
CA ASN A 27 -0.70 9.46 15.41
C ASN A 27 -0.22 10.75 14.74
N ASP A 28 -0.19 11.86 15.47
CA ASP A 28 0.24 13.18 14.97
C ASP A 28 1.62 13.15 14.29
N THR A 29 2.55 12.34 14.81
CA THR A 29 3.90 12.18 14.25
C THR A 29 3.84 11.58 12.84
N LEU A 30 2.97 10.59 12.62
CA LEU A 30 2.76 9.99 11.31
C LEU A 30 2.02 10.97 10.38
N THR A 31 1.01 11.68 10.89
CA THR A 31 0.25 12.68 10.14
C THR A 31 1.15 13.78 9.57
N GLN A 32 2.09 14.30 10.35
CA GLN A 32 3.02 15.35 9.92
C GLN A 32 3.90 14.93 8.73
N ARG A 33 4.17 13.63 8.60
CA ARG A 33 5.05 13.07 7.58
C ARG A 33 4.35 12.80 6.24
N LEU A 34 3.02 12.74 6.24
CA LEU A 34 2.24 12.50 5.03
C LEU A 34 2.47 13.56 3.93
N ASN A 35 3.00 14.74 4.25
CA ASN A 35 3.34 15.76 3.26
C ASN A 35 4.29 15.27 2.16
N ILE A 36 5.11 14.25 2.42
CA ILE A 36 5.99 13.66 1.39
C ILE A 36 5.21 13.08 0.20
N LEU A 37 3.95 12.69 0.41
CA LEU A 37 3.09 12.11 -0.61
C LEU A 37 2.74 13.12 -1.72
N GLN A 38 2.91 14.42 -1.50
CA GLN A 38 2.74 15.45 -2.56
C GLN A 38 3.65 15.22 -3.76
N GLN A 39 4.81 14.61 -3.53
CA GLN A 39 5.82 14.34 -4.57
C GLN A 39 5.62 12.98 -5.26
N LEU A 40 4.56 12.25 -4.89
CA LEU A 40 4.35 10.87 -5.30
C LEU A 40 3.03 10.71 -6.06
N LYS A 41 3.04 9.87 -7.10
CA LYS A 41 1.84 9.26 -7.67
C LYS A 41 1.64 7.92 -6.95
N ILE A 42 0.48 7.78 -6.30
CA ILE A 42 0.15 6.58 -5.53
C ILE A 42 -0.61 5.60 -6.42
N VAL A 43 -0.11 4.37 -6.45
CA VAL A 43 -0.73 3.23 -7.10
C VAL A 43 -0.94 2.14 -6.05
N VAL A 44 -2.12 1.53 -6.03
CA VAL A 44 -2.40 0.36 -5.20
C VAL A 44 -2.65 -0.83 -6.11
N LEU A 45 -1.80 -1.85 -6.02
CA LEU A 45 -2.01 -3.14 -6.65
C LEU A 45 -2.71 -4.07 -5.65
N CYS A 46 -3.98 -4.35 -5.95
CA CYS A 46 -4.85 -5.20 -5.17
C CYS A 46 -4.74 -6.64 -5.67
N ASP A 47 -4.34 -7.55 -4.79
CA ASP A 47 -4.53 -8.97 -5.01
C ASP A 47 -6.02 -9.30 -4.90
N ASP A 48 -6.60 -9.74 -6.02
CA ASP A 48 -7.98 -10.21 -6.11
C ASP A 48 -8.04 -11.68 -6.57
N SER A 49 -7.06 -12.48 -6.15
CA SER A 49 -7.02 -13.93 -6.35
C SER A 49 -7.98 -14.70 -5.43
N ASP A 50 -8.25 -15.96 -5.75
CA ASP A 50 -9.18 -16.81 -4.98
C ASP A 50 -8.82 -16.90 -3.48
N SER A 51 -7.52 -16.90 -3.14
CA SER A 51 -7.04 -16.99 -1.76
C SER A 51 -7.47 -15.81 -0.89
N MET A 52 -7.76 -14.65 -1.50
CA MET A 52 -8.20 -13.45 -0.78
C MET A 52 -9.61 -13.59 -0.16
N ASN A 53 -10.38 -14.62 -0.54
CA ASN A 53 -11.63 -15.00 0.15
C ASN A 53 -11.38 -15.65 1.53
N THR A 54 -10.13 -15.97 1.88
CA THR A 54 -9.81 -16.63 3.14
C THR A 54 -10.13 -15.72 4.34
N PRO A 55 -10.82 -16.21 5.37
CA PRO A 55 -11.00 -15.46 6.61
C PRO A 55 -9.69 -15.28 7.38
N ILE A 56 -9.48 -14.11 7.99
CA ILE A 56 -8.26 -13.82 8.76
C ILE A 56 -8.50 -14.11 10.24
N TYR A 57 -7.56 -14.78 10.92
CA TYR A 57 -7.56 -15.00 12.37
C TYR A 57 -8.84 -15.65 12.90
N GLY A 58 -9.47 -16.53 12.11
CA GLY A 58 -10.73 -17.17 12.47
C GLY A 58 -11.92 -16.22 12.60
N THR A 59 -11.82 -14.99 12.09
CA THR A 59 -12.94 -14.04 12.04
C THR A 59 -13.84 -14.31 10.82
N THR A 60 -14.96 -13.61 10.70
CA THR A 60 -15.79 -13.64 9.47
C THR A 60 -15.29 -12.68 8.38
N ARG A 61 -14.30 -11.83 8.70
CA ARG A 61 -13.71 -10.88 7.74
C ARG A 61 -12.65 -11.58 6.92
N THR A 62 -12.74 -11.42 5.61
CA THR A 62 -11.79 -11.97 4.65
C THR A 62 -10.57 -11.07 4.48
N ARG A 63 -9.53 -11.60 3.85
CA ARG A 63 -8.35 -10.82 3.41
C ARG A 63 -8.74 -9.71 2.44
N TRP A 64 -9.73 -9.99 1.60
CA TRP A 64 -10.37 -9.01 0.72
C TRP A 64 -11.04 -7.86 1.48
N ASP A 65 -11.73 -8.13 2.59
CA ASP A 65 -12.35 -7.09 3.42
C ASP A 65 -11.30 -6.17 4.05
N GLN A 66 -10.17 -6.73 4.49
CA GLN A 66 -9.05 -5.95 5.02
C GLN A 66 -8.45 -5.06 3.93
N LEU A 67 -8.18 -5.63 2.76
CA LEU A 67 -7.68 -4.88 1.60
C LEU A 67 -8.63 -3.73 1.23
N ARG A 68 -9.94 -3.97 1.19
CA ARG A 68 -10.94 -2.91 0.97
C ARG A 68 -10.77 -1.75 1.96
N CYS A 69 -10.57 -2.04 3.24
CA CYS A 69 -10.37 -1.01 4.25
C CYS A 69 -9.08 -0.22 4.02
N ILE A 70 -8.00 -0.90 3.64
CA ILE A 70 -6.71 -0.27 3.29
C ILE A 70 -6.89 0.68 2.11
N VAL A 71 -7.47 0.21 0.99
CA VAL A 71 -7.64 1.05 -0.23
C VAL A 71 -8.50 2.27 0.06
N ARG A 72 -9.55 2.14 0.88
CA ARG A 72 -10.37 3.29 1.30
C ARG A 72 -9.56 4.35 2.03
N ILE A 73 -8.75 3.97 3.01
CA ILE A 73 -7.91 4.90 3.77
C ILE A 73 -6.84 5.53 2.86
N VAL A 74 -6.20 4.73 2.01
CA VAL A 74 -5.20 5.21 1.04
C VAL A 74 -5.82 6.21 0.06
N THR A 75 -7.05 5.98 -0.40
CA THR A 75 -7.77 6.91 -1.30
C THR A 75 -8.08 8.22 -0.59
N GLU A 76 -8.57 8.17 0.65
CA GLU A 76 -8.84 9.38 1.43
C GLU A 76 -7.58 10.22 1.65
N ILE A 77 -6.47 9.58 2.02
CA ILE A 77 -5.18 10.26 2.22
C ILE A 77 -4.63 10.78 0.88
N GLY A 78 -4.59 9.94 -0.14
CA GLY A 78 -4.00 10.28 -1.44
C GLY A 78 -4.69 11.47 -2.12
N THR A 79 -6.02 11.54 -2.04
CA THR A 79 -6.81 12.65 -2.61
C THR A 79 -6.66 13.98 -1.87
N VAL A 80 -5.95 14.01 -0.75
CA VAL A 80 -5.50 15.27 -0.13
C VAL A 80 -4.34 15.88 -0.92
N PHE A 81 -3.45 15.05 -1.44
CA PHE A 81 -2.19 15.47 -2.05
C PHE A 81 -2.17 15.40 -3.57
N ASP A 82 -3.11 14.66 -4.15
CA ASP A 82 -3.29 14.55 -5.59
C ASP A 82 -4.77 14.75 -5.96
N SER A 83 -5.08 15.86 -6.63
CA SER A 83 -6.43 16.14 -7.11
C SER A 83 -6.88 15.18 -8.22
N ASN A 84 -5.94 14.54 -8.92
CA ASN A 84 -6.25 13.48 -9.89
C ASN A 84 -6.51 12.14 -9.20
N GLY A 85 -6.23 12.02 -7.89
CA GLY A 85 -6.45 10.80 -7.12
C GLY A 85 -5.39 9.73 -7.31
N ILE A 86 -5.71 8.52 -6.87
CA ILE A 86 -4.81 7.35 -6.91
C ILE A 86 -5.20 6.41 -8.04
N ASP A 87 -4.28 5.54 -8.47
CA ASP A 87 -4.65 4.46 -9.39
C ASP A 87 -4.81 3.15 -8.62
N VAL A 88 -5.92 2.45 -8.83
CA VAL A 88 -6.20 1.15 -8.22
C VAL A 88 -6.13 0.09 -9.30
N HIS A 89 -5.13 -0.78 -9.20
CA HIS A 89 -4.96 -1.93 -10.09
C HIS A 89 -5.39 -3.19 -9.38
N PHE A 90 -5.85 -4.17 -10.16
CA PHE A 90 -6.15 -5.51 -9.69
C PHE A 90 -5.34 -6.52 -10.50
N LEU A 91 -5.20 -7.74 -9.99
CA LEU A 91 -4.49 -8.80 -10.70
C LEU A 91 -5.35 -9.39 -11.82
N ASN A 92 -6.63 -9.63 -11.53
CA ASN A 92 -7.54 -10.43 -12.35
C ASN A 92 -8.69 -9.63 -12.99
N ARG A 93 -8.73 -8.30 -12.80
CA ARG A 93 -9.74 -7.41 -13.39
C ARG A 93 -9.16 -6.06 -13.85
N PRO A 94 -9.90 -5.26 -14.64
CA PRO A 94 -9.42 -3.97 -15.13
C PRO A 94 -9.03 -3.00 -14.02
N SER A 95 -8.00 -2.19 -14.28
CA SER A 95 -7.57 -1.11 -13.39
C SER A 95 -8.53 0.07 -13.41
N MET A 96 -8.55 0.81 -12.32
CA MET A 96 -9.29 2.06 -12.12
C MET A 96 -8.28 3.20 -11.93
N PRO A 97 -7.98 3.98 -12.99
CA PRO A 97 -7.11 5.14 -12.87
C PRO A 97 -7.86 6.31 -12.22
N ASN A 98 -7.11 7.22 -11.59
CA ASN A 98 -7.59 8.51 -11.09
C ASN A 98 -8.80 8.43 -10.14
N VAL A 99 -8.78 7.45 -9.24
CA VAL A 99 -9.80 7.24 -8.22
C VAL A 99 -9.72 8.37 -7.19
N THR A 100 -10.77 9.17 -7.15
CA THR A 100 -10.94 10.28 -6.20
C THR A 100 -12.10 10.08 -5.23
N ASN A 101 -12.96 9.10 -5.49
CA ASN A 101 -14.18 8.86 -4.74
C ASN A 101 -14.14 7.48 -4.05
N ILE A 102 -14.34 7.48 -2.73
CA ILE A 102 -14.40 6.27 -1.91
C ILE A 102 -15.52 5.33 -2.38
N GLN A 103 -16.63 5.87 -2.88
CA GLN A 103 -17.75 5.07 -3.35
C GLN A 103 -17.36 4.17 -4.54
N GLN A 104 -16.50 4.67 -5.45
CA GLN A 104 -15.95 3.86 -6.54
C GLN A 104 -15.14 2.68 -6.01
N VAL A 105 -14.35 2.89 -4.94
CA VAL A 105 -13.61 1.83 -4.26
C VAL A 105 -14.59 0.83 -3.63
N VAL A 106 -15.62 1.29 -2.92
CA VAL A 106 -16.59 0.39 -2.29
C VAL A 106 -17.29 -0.50 -3.33
N GLU A 107 -17.67 0.08 -4.46
CA GLU A 107 -18.33 -0.62 -5.56
C GLU A 107 -17.40 -1.62 -6.24
N SER A 108 -16.13 -1.28 -6.47
CA SER A 108 -15.18 -2.21 -7.12
C SER A 108 -14.88 -3.45 -6.28
N PHE A 109 -15.01 -3.33 -4.96
CA PHE A 109 -14.84 -4.43 -4.01
C PHE A 109 -16.11 -5.26 -3.77
N SER A 110 -17.25 -4.91 -4.41
CA SER A 110 -18.49 -5.69 -4.32
C SER A 110 -18.40 -7.03 -5.05
N LEU A 111 -17.56 -7.11 -6.08
CA LEU A 111 -17.24 -8.35 -6.77
C LEU A 111 -16.17 -9.12 -5.99
N CYS A 112 -16.49 -10.35 -5.59
CA CYS A 112 -15.57 -11.24 -4.90
C CYS A 112 -14.26 -11.44 -5.70
N PRO A 113 -13.13 -11.62 -5.01
CA PRO A 113 -11.87 -11.95 -5.66
C PRO A 113 -11.92 -13.38 -6.24
N ALA A 114 -11.27 -13.57 -7.39
CA ALA A 114 -11.21 -14.82 -8.12
C ALA A 114 -10.00 -14.83 -9.07
N GLY A 115 -9.40 -16.00 -9.30
CA GLY A 115 -8.27 -16.19 -10.19
C GLY A 115 -6.93 -16.33 -9.47
N LEU A 116 -5.85 -16.20 -10.24
CA LEU A 116 -4.48 -16.47 -9.80
C LEU A 116 -3.82 -15.23 -9.17
N THR A 117 -2.55 -15.35 -8.77
CA THR A 117 -1.76 -14.27 -8.16
C THR A 117 -0.61 -13.79 -9.08
N PRO A 118 -0.87 -13.28 -10.31
CA PRO A 118 0.15 -12.94 -11.30
C PRO A 118 0.89 -11.60 -11.04
N LEU A 119 1.48 -11.47 -9.85
CA LEU A 119 2.17 -10.25 -9.39
C LEU A 119 3.24 -9.77 -10.37
N THR A 120 4.08 -10.68 -10.89
CA THR A 120 5.16 -10.33 -11.84
C THR A 120 4.60 -9.58 -13.07
N SER A 121 3.54 -10.11 -13.68
CA SER A 121 2.97 -9.51 -14.88
C SER A 121 2.25 -8.18 -14.58
N ALA A 122 1.55 -8.10 -13.45
CA ALA A 122 0.82 -6.90 -13.06
C ALA A 122 1.76 -5.74 -12.73
N LEU A 123 2.81 -5.99 -11.95
CA LEU A 123 3.83 -4.99 -11.63
C LEU A 123 4.61 -4.54 -12.86
N ARG A 124 4.96 -5.46 -13.78
CA ARG A 124 5.62 -5.09 -15.03
C ARG A 124 4.77 -4.10 -15.83
N ARG A 125 3.46 -4.33 -15.95
CA ARG A 125 2.54 -3.40 -16.62
C ARG A 125 2.53 -2.02 -15.95
N ILE A 126 2.48 -1.98 -14.61
CA ILE A 126 2.51 -0.73 -13.84
C ILE A 126 3.81 0.03 -14.09
N PHE A 127 4.97 -0.64 -13.99
CA PHE A 127 6.28 -0.01 -14.19
C PHE A 127 6.46 0.50 -15.63
N GLN A 128 6.04 -0.27 -16.63
CA GLN A 128 6.10 0.15 -18.03
C GLN A 128 5.18 1.34 -18.30
N PHE A 129 3.97 1.34 -17.75
CA PHE A 129 3.04 2.46 -17.89
C PHE A 129 3.58 3.73 -17.24
N ALA A 130 4.18 3.64 -16.05
CA ALA A 130 4.81 4.77 -15.40
C ALA A 130 6.04 5.29 -16.16
N ALA A 131 6.88 4.39 -16.68
CA ALA A 131 8.04 4.77 -17.47
C ALA A 131 7.65 5.53 -18.74
N ASN A 132 6.53 5.16 -19.39
CA ASN A 132 6.03 5.81 -20.60
C ASN A 132 5.32 7.16 -20.33
N GLN A 133 4.94 7.45 -19.08
CA GLN A 133 4.30 8.70 -18.68
C GLN A 133 5.31 9.75 -18.18
N SER A 134 6.52 9.78 -18.73
CA SER A 134 7.68 10.56 -18.24
C SER A 134 7.49 12.10 -18.20
N CYS A 135 6.29 12.61 -18.42
CA CYS A 135 5.91 14.02 -18.29
C CYS A 135 5.43 14.40 -16.87
N SER A 136 5.37 13.46 -15.92
CA SER A 136 5.02 13.74 -14.52
C SER A 136 6.28 13.93 -13.67
N ASP A 137 6.39 15.06 -12.97
CA ASP A 137 7.46 15.33 -12.00
C ASP A 137 7.38 14.46 -10.72
N LYS A 138 6.28 13.71 -10.55
CA LYS A 138 6.07 12.85 -9.39
C LYS A 138 6.77 11.49 -9.54
N ARG A 139 7.38 11.04 -8.44
CA ARG A 139 7.91 9.67 -8.29
C ARG A 139 6.75 8.68 -8.06
N LEU A 140 6.96 7.40 -8.35
CA LEU A 140 5.91 6.38 -8.21
C LEU A 140 5.98 5.73 -6.83
N LEU A 141 4.85 5.60 -6.13
CA LEU A 141 4.71 4.73 -4.97
C LEU A 141 3.68 3.64 -5.29
N VAL A 142 4.10 2.38 -5.26
CA VAL A 142 3.23 1.22 -5.46
C VAL A 142 3.04 0.49 -4.13
N LEU A 143 1.80 0.46 -3.63
CA LEU A 143 1.41 -0.41 -2.54
C LEU A 143 0.90 -1.74 -3.13
N VAL A 144 1.60 -2.83 -2.87
CA VAL A 144 1.20 -4.17 -3.31
C VAL A 144 0.59 -4.89 -2.12
N SER A 145 -0.71 -5.10 -2.12
CA SER A 145 -1.38 -5.81 -1.03
C SER A 145 -1.75 -7.21 -1.48
N THR A 146 -1.18 -8.23 -0.86
CA THR A 146 -1.28 -9.63 -1.27
C THR A 146 -1.25 -10.57 -0.07
N ASP A 147 -1.83 -11.75 -0.21
CA ASP A 147 -1.85 -12.78 0.83
C ASP A 147 -0.92 -13.96 0.57
N GLY A 148 -0.20 -13.95 -0.56
CA GLY A 148 0.74 -15.02 -0.82
C GLY A 148 1.62 -14.92 -2.04
N THR A 149 1.99 -16.11 -2.52
CA THR A 149 3.08 -16.31 -3.45
C THR A 149 2.69 -15.93 -4.87
N SER A 150 3.52 -15.13 -5.54
CA SER A 150 3.38 -14.85 -6.98
C SER A 150 3.28 -16.14 -7.79
N THR A 151 2.26 -16.26 -8.63
CA THR A 151 2.09 -17.37 -9.58
C THR A 151 2.19 -16.87 -11.01
N ASN A 152 2.69 -17.70 -11.94
CA ASN A 152 2.57 -17.40 -13.36
C ASN A 152 1.16 -17.76 -13.90
N GLY A 153 0.92 -17.52 -15.19
CA GLY A 153 -0.36 -17.83 -15.85
C GLY A 153 -0.71 -19.33 -15.90
N ASN A 154 0.20 -20.20 -15.45
CA ASN A 154 0.02 -21.65 -15.36
C ASN A 154 0.07 -22.14 -13.90
N GLU A 155 -0.23 -21.26 -12.93
CA GLU A 155 -0.29 -21.56 -11.48
C GLU A 155 1.05 -21.93 -10.81
N ASN A 156 2.17 -21.89 -11.55
CA ASN A 156 3.46 -22.20 -10.94
C ASN A 156 3.98 -21.00 -10.15
N VAL A 157 4.56 -21.27 -8.98
CA VAL A 157 5.25 -20.28 -8.17
C VAL A 157 6.35 -19.58 -8.97
N ASP A 158 6.33 -18.24 -8.97
CA ASP A 158 7.15 -17.38 -9.82
C ASP A 158 7.87 -16.27 -9.02
N ILE A 159 8.40 -16.62 -7.85
CA ILE A 159 9.12 -15.69 -6.97
C ILE A 159 10.39 -15.15 -7.66
N GLN A 160 11.11 -16.00 -8.42
CA GLN A 160 12.37 -15.61 -9.05
C GLN A 160 12.16 -14.55 -10.12
N SER A 161 11.11 -14.64 -10.94
CA SER A 161 10.83 -13.61 -11.94
C SER A 161 10.34 -12.33 -11.30
N LEU A 162 9.58 -12.42 -10.20
CA LEU A 162 9.19 -11.25 -9.41
C LEU A 162 10.43 -10.55 -8.82
N GLU A 163 11.38 -11.30 -8.25
CA GLU A 163 12.64 -10.73 -7.76
C GLU A 163 13.44 -10.07 -8.89
N ASN A 164 13.57 -10.73 -10.05
CA ASN A 164 14.27 -10.18 -11.20
C ASN A 164 13.62 -8.87 -11.69
N LEU A 165 12.29 -8.82 -11.77
CA LEU A 165 11.54 -7.61 -12.11
C LEU A 165 11.85 -6.46 -11.14
N MET A 166 11.81 -6.76 -9.83
CA MET A 166 12.03 -5.76 -8.77
C MET A 166 13.44 -5.20 -8.76
N ARG A 167 14.45 -6.03 -9.08
CA ARG A 167 15.86 -5.63 -9.16
C ARG A 167 16.20 -4.87 -10.44
N ASN A 168 15.68 -5.32 -11.58
CA ASN A 168 16.22 -4.93 -12.88
C ASN A 168 15.29 -4.04 -13.72
N GLU A 169 13.97 -4.09 -13.50
CA GLU A 169 12.99 -3.41 -14.37
C GLU A 169 12.26 -2.21 -13.70
N ARG A 170 12.14 -2.20 -12.36
CA ARG A 170 11.34 -1.23 -11.59
C ARG A 170 11.73 0.26 -11.71
N GLN A 171 13.00 0.57 -12.02
CA GLN A 171 13.63 1.89 -11.86
C GLN A 171 13.70 2.35 -10.40
N ALA A 172 14.68 1.83 -9.64
CA ALA A 172 14.77 2.00 -8.19
C ALA A 172 14.91 3.46 -7.71
N SER A 173 15.43 4.37 -8.54
CA SER A 173 15.63 5.79 -8.18
C SER A 173 14.34 6.60 -8.13
N THR A 174 13.29 6.15 -8.84
CA THR A 174 12.03 6.89 -8.99
C THR A 174 10.79 6.10 -8.58
N THR A 175 10.92 4.80 -8.31
CA THR A 175 9.80 3.93 -7.94
C THR A 175 10.00 3.31 -6.57
N TYR A 176 9.08 3.60 -5.65
CA TYR A 176 8.97 3.03 -4.31
C TYR A 176 7.94 1.90 -4.32
N VAL A 177 8.21 0.80 -3.62
CA VAL A 177 7.27 -0.32 -3.52
C VAL A 177 7.15 -0.77 -2.07
N THR A 178 5.94 -0.76 -1.55
CA THR A 178 5.64 -1.38 -0.25
C THR A 178 4.79 -2.62 -0.49
N PHE A 179 5.27 -3.79 -0.12
CA PHE A 179 4.47 -5.00 -0.03
C PHE A 179 3.77 -5.04 1.34
N LEU A 180 2.47 -5.23 1.32
CA LEU A 180 1.61 -5.28 2.50
C LEU A 180 0.95 -6.65 2.57
N ALA A 181 1.26 -7.41 3.63
CA ALA A 181 0.67 -8.72 3.82
C ALA A 181 -0.79 -8.60 4.25
N CYS A 182 -1.68 -9.25 3.51
CA CYS A 182 -3.07 -9.49 3.90
C CYS A 182 -3.24 -10.95 4.31
N THR A 183 -2.36 -11.49 5.14
CA THR A 183 -2.39 -12.92 5.52
C THR A 183 -1.92 -13.12 6.95
N ASP A 184 -2.56 -14.05 7.64
CA ASP A 184 -2.11 -14.62 8.92
C ASP A 184 -1.16 -15.82 8.74
N ASN A 185 -0.93 -16.24 7.49
CA ASN A 185 0.05 -17.26 7.14
C ASN A 185 1.33 -16.60 6.59
N GLU A 186 2.29 -16.35 7.48
CA GLU A 186 3.57 -15.72 7.16
C GLU A 186 4.40 -16.50 6.12
N SER A 187 4.24 -17.83 6.03
CA SER A 187 5.08 -18.64 5.13
C SER A 187 4.94 -18.24 3.66
N ASN A 188 3.72 -17.85 3.24
CA ASN A 188 3.41 -17.45 1.87
C ASN A 188 4.05 -16.11 1.48
N VAL A 189 4.44 -15.27 2.44
CA VAL A 189 4.98 -13.93 2.21
C VAL A 189 6.39 -13.75 2.78
N SER A 190 6.92 -14.76 3.47
CA SER A 190 8.21 -14.71 4.17
C SER A 190 9.38 -14.30 3.28
N TYR A 191 9.34 -14.64 1.98
CA TYR A 191 10.38 -14.26 1.01
C TYR A 191 10.49 -12.75 0.82
N LEU A 192 9.39 -11.99 0.95
CA LEU A 192 9.36 -10.54 0.77
C LEU A 192 10.17 -9.82 1.85
N SER A 193 10.21 -10.35 3.08
CA SER A 193 10.98 -9.77 4.19
C SER A 193 12.48 -9.66 3.90
N LYS A 194 13.02 -10.52 3.02
CA LYS A 194 14.42 -10.49 2.59
C LYS A 194 14.72 -9.26 1.74
N TRP A 195 13.71 -8.64 1.14
CA TRP A 195 13.89 -7.52 0.21
C TRP A 195 14.08 -6.19 0.93
N ASN A 196 13.56 -6.02 2.15
CA ASN A 196 13.74 -4.80 2.97
C ASN A 196 15.23 -4.43 3.13
N ARG A 197 16.10 -5.45 3.19
CA ARG A 197 17.56 -5.26 3.37
C ARG A 197 18.36 -5.27 2.07
N THR A 198 17.78 -5.78 0.98
CA THR A 198 18.53 -6.11 -0.25
C THR A 198 18.07 -5.32 -1.47
N MET A 199 17.01 -4.52 -1.36
CA MET A 199 16.47 -3.71 -2.44
C MET A 199 16.18 -2.28 -1.94
N THR A 200 16.79 -1.28 -2.57
CA THR A 200 16.54 0.13 -2.28
C THR A 200 15.09 0.50 -2.57
N ASN A 201 14.45 1.26 -1.68
CA ASN A 201 13.07 1.75 -1.87
C ASN A 201 12.03 0.62 -2.00
N VAL A 202 12.30 -0.54 -1.38
CA VAL A 202 11.36 -1.66 -1.28
C VAL A 202 11.22 -2.03 0.19
N GLU A 203 9.98 -2.08 0.68
CA GLU A 203 9.69 -2.52 2.05
C GLU A 203 8.59 -3.58 2.06
N PHE A 204 8.70 -4.54 2.96
CA PHE A 204 7.64 -5.47 3.35
C PHE A 204 7.13 -5.12 4.73
N ILE A 205 5.81 -5.03 4.86
CA ILE A 205 5.10 -4.90 6.14
C ILE A 205 4.19 -6.11 6.29
N ALA A 206 4.24 -6.73 7.48
CA ALA A 206 3.36 -7.81 7.87
C ALA A 206 1.89 -7.34 7.96
N ASP A 207 0.98 -8.25 8.29
CA ASP A 207 -0.41 -7.88 8.53
C ASP A 207 -0.53 -6.98 9.78
N TYR A 208 -1.69 -6.33 9.95
CA TYR A 208 -1.93 -5.40 11.05
C TYR A 208 -1.69 -5.99 12.45
N ILE A 209 -2.10 -7.23 12.71
CA ILE A 209 -1.98 -7.83 14.05
C ILE A 209 -0.51 -8.09 14.35
N THR A 210 0.20 -8.71 13.42
CA THR A 210 1.63 -9.00 13.57
C THR A 210 2.44 -7.71 13.74
N GLU A 211 2.16 -6.70 12.91
CA GLU A 211 2.82 -5.40 12.98
C GLU A 211 2.53 -4.69 14.30
N ARG A 212 1.27 -4.68 14.76
CA ARG A 212 0.90 -4.07 16.04
C ARG A 212 1.61 -4.72 17.22
N GLU A 213 1.70 -6.05 17.23
CA GLU A 213 2.41 -6.76 18.29
C GLU A 213 3.92 -6.48 18.22
N GLY A 214 4.50 -6.34 17.03
CA GLY A 214 5.86 -5.87 16.84
C GLY A 214 6.10 -4.49 17.45
N VAL A 215 5.26 -3.50 17.10
CA VAL A 215 5.32 -2.14 17.66
C VAL A 215 5.20 -2.16 19.18
N ARG A 216 4.26 -2.93 19.74
CA ARG A 216 4.06 -3.05 21.19
C ARG A 216 5.24 -3.70 21.91
N ARG A 217 5.92 -4.67 21.30
CA ARG A 217 7.14 -5.25 21.87
C ARG A 217 8.27 -4.24 21.95
N THR A 218 8.37 -3.33 20.99
CA THR A 218 9.44 -2.31 20.94
C THR A 218 9.12 -1.06 21.76
N GLN A 219 7.88 -0.56 21.70
CA GLN A 219 7.45 0.71 22.32
C GLN A 219 6.74 0.52 23.67
N GLY A 220 6.41 -0.73 24.02
CA GLY A 220 5.65 -1.10 25.21
C GLY A 220 4.19 -1.43 24.89
N TYR A 221 3.61 -2.38 25.64
CA TYR A 221 2.25 -2.90 25.40
C TYR A 221 1.11 -1.87 25.50
N LYS A 222 1.36 -0.72 26.13
CA LYS A 222 0.41 0.40 26.22
C LYS A 222 0.53 1.39 25.06
N TYR A 223 1.49 1.22 24.16
CA TYR A 223 1.66 2.10 23.02
C TYR A 223 0.45 1.97 22.07
N PRO A 224 -0.23 3.09 21.75
CA PRO A 224 -1.35 3.07 20.81
C PRO A 224 -0.82 2.86 19.38
N PHE A 225 -1.42 1.91 18.67
CA PHE A 225 -1.13 1.67 17.25
C PHE A 225 -2.42 1.25 16.54
N SER A 226 -3.05 2.22 15.90
CA SER A 226 -4.34 2.06 15.24
C SER A 226 -4.18 1.38 13.88
N PHE A 227 -5.32 1.01 13.27
CA PHE A 227 -5.31 0.55 11.87
C PHE A 227 -4.96 1.70 10.91
N GLY A 228 -5.28 2.95 11.26
CA GLY A 228 -4.84 4.12 10.51
C GLY A 228 -3.31 4.27 10.52
N ASP A 229 -2.67 4.11 11.69
CA ASP A 229 -1.21 4.12 11.83
C ASP A 229 -0.54 3.08 10.94
N TYR A 230 -1.13 1.88 10.89
CA TYR A 230 -0.68 0.78 10.03
C TYR A 230 -0.71 1.14 8.54
N VAL A 231 -1.81 1.73 8.05
CA VAL A 231 -1.92 2.16 6.65
C VAL A 231 -0.94 3.30 6.33
N VAL A 232 -0.79 4.26 7.25
CA VAL A 232 0.19 5.35 7.07
C VAL A 232 1.62 4.83 7.10
N LYS A 233 1.93 3.84 7.95
CA LYS A 233 3.22 3.16 7.94
C LYS A 233 3.49 2.56 6.55
N ALA A 234 2.51 1.92 5.92
CA ALA A 234 2.65 1.37 4.57
C ALA A 234 2.90 2.43 3.48
N LEU A 235 2.26 3.59 3.60
CA LEU A 235 2.46 4.72 2.69
C LEU A 235 3.86 5.36 2.81
N LEU A 236 4.46 5.33 4.00
CA LEU A 236 5.70 6.04 4.29
C LEU A 236 6.94 5.14 4.27
N SER A 237 6.80 3.84 4.50
CA SER A 237 7.92 2.96 4.83
C SER A 237 9.00 2.89 3.74
N ALA A 238 8.61 2.61 2.49
CA ALA A 238 9.57 2.53 1.39
C ALA A 238 10.16 3.91 1.02
N VAL A 239 9.43 4.99 1.30
CA VAL A 239 9.83 6.38 0.97
C VAL A 239 10.81 6.94 2.01
N GLY A 240 10.79 6.39 3.23
CA GLY A 240 11.62 6.79 4.36
C GLY A 240 10.76 7.11 5.58
N LEU A 241 10.61 6.12 6.47
CA LEU A 241 10.25 6.33 7.87
C LEU A 241 11.49 6.73 8.71
#